data_AF-A0A8J6N4J7-F1
#
_entry.id   AF-A0A8J6N4J7-F1
#
_cell.length_a   1.000
_cell.length_b   1.000
_cell.length_c   1.000
_cell.angle_alpha   90.00
_cell.angle_beta   90.00
_cell.angle_gamma   90.00
#
_symmetry.space_group_name_H-M   'P 1'
#
loop_
_entity.id
_entity.type
_entity.pdbx_description
1 polymer ?
#
loop_
_entity_poly.entity_id
_entity_poly.type
_entity_poly.pdbx_seq_one_letter_code
_entity_poly.pdbx_strand_id
1 'polypeptide(L)'
;MAIHSFGDFLGWHPHLHVLCTDGCFCGNGMFRVAPLFELKHLEEIFRHKVFKMLLSKGKITEDMVDMLMKWRHSGFNVFCGSRIQPGSEEAMENLARYIIRASFSQ
;
A
#
# COMPACT_ATOMS: atom_id res chain seq x y z
N MET A 1 8.85 5.59 2.81
CA MET A 1 7.89 4.53 3.18
C MET A 1 7.75 4.53 4.68
N ALA A 2 6.53 4.42 5.21
CA ALA A 2 6.26 4.23 6.63
C ALA A 2 5.47 2.95 6.83
N ILE A 3 5.67 2.29 7.97
CA ILE A 3 5.01 1.03 8.35
C ILE A 3 4.26 1.29 9.65
N HIS A 4 2.96 0.98 9.67
CA HIS A 4 2.14 1.03 10.87
C HIS A 4 1.54 -0.35 11.14
N SER A 5 1.38 -0.68 12.42
CA SER A 5 0.84 -1.97 12.86
C SER A 5 -0.58 -1.89 13.43
N PHE A 6 -1.15 -0.69 13.48
CA PHE A 6 -2.41 -0.41 14.18
C PHE A 6 -3.36 0.41 13.28
N GLY A 7 -4.66 0.17 13.43
CA GLY A 7 -5.70 0.99 12.80
C GLY A 7 -6.17 2.13 13.72
N ASP A 8 -7.26 2.81 13.36
CA ASP A 8 -7.79 3.94 14.12
C ASP A 8 -8.22 3.58 15.56
N PHE A 9 -8.58 2.31 15.79
CA PHE A 9 -8.97 1.79 17.11
C PHE A 9 -7.85 1.01 17.82
N LEU A 10 -6.59 1.20 17.43
CA LEU A 10 -5.41 0.50 17.97
C LEU A 10 -5.43 -1.04 17.85
N GLY A 11 -6.41 -1.61 17.13
CA GLY A 11 -6.41 -3.02 16.74
C GLY A 11 -5.30 -3.33 15.75
N TRP A 12 -4.79 -4.58 15.77
CA TRP A 12 -3.76 -5.03 14.86
C TRP A 12 -4.20 -4.88 13.40
N HIS A 13 -3.52 -3.98 12.67
CA HIS A 13 -3.81 -3.68 11.28
C HIS A 13 -2.50 -3.24 10.59
N PRO A 14 -1.64 -4.22 10.21
CA PRO A 14 -0.37 -3.92 9.58
C PRO A 14 -0.60 -3.37 8.17
N HIS A 15 -0.15 -2.14 7.95
CA HIS A 15 -0.25 -1.46 6.67
C HIS A 15 0.98 -0.59 6.43
N LEU A 16 1.19 -0.21 5.18
CA LEU A 16 2.33 0.58 4.74
C LEU A 16 1.87 1.78 3.93
N HIS A 17 2.60 2.88 4.06
CA HIS A 17 2.40 4.12 3.30
C HIS A 17 3.61 4.38 2.42
N VAL A 18 3.37 4.64 1.14
CA VAL A 18 4.43 4.82 0.14
C VAL A 18 4.15 6.06 -0.69
N LEU A 19 5.16 6.93 -0.76
CA LEU A 19 5.32 7.89 -1.82
C LEU A 19 6.06 7.24 -2.97
N CYS A 20 5.42 7.20 -4.13
CA CYS A 20 6.02 6.74 -5.37
C CYS A 20 5.79 7.77 -6.48
N THR A 21 6.66 7.73 -7.47
CA THR A 21 6.45 8.51 -8.69
C THR A 21 5.28 7.94 -9.46
N ASP A 22 4.38 8.81 -9.92
CA ASP A 22 3.24 8.40 -10.75
C ASP A 22 3.65 8.25 -12.23
N GLY A 23 4.69 7.46 -12.46
CA GLY A 23 5.33 7.35 -13.77
C GLY A 23 6.84 7.18 -13.69
N CYS A 24 7.49 7.32 -14.84
CA CYS A 24 8.94 7.17 -14.97
C CYS A 24 9.52 8.13 -16.01
N PHE A 25 10.82 8.39 -15.92
CA PHE A 25 11.56 9.14 -16.94
C PHE A 25 12.02 8.22 -18.06
N CYS A 26 11.81 8.65 -19.30
CA CYS A 26 12.43 8.06 -20.48
C CYS A 26 13.91 8.45 -20.57
N GLY A 27 14.70 7.72 -21.35
CA GLY A 27 16.13 8.00 -21.52
C GLY A 27 16.46 9.39 -22.11
N ASN A 28 15.47 10.06 -22.71
CA ASN A 28 15.58 11.43 -23.19
C ASN A 28 15.16 12.49 -22.14
N GLY A 29 14.95 12.10 -20.88
CA GLY A 29 14.54 12.99 -19.79
C GLY A 29 13.05 13.34 -19.76
N MET A 30 12.24 12.83 -20.69
CA MET A 30 10.79 13.07 -20.69
C MET A 30 10.10 12.21 -19.62
N PHE A 31 9.31 12.83 -18.75
CA PHE A 31 8.48 12.10 -17.80
C PHE A 31 7.24 11.52 -18.48
N ARG A 32 6.98 10.23 -18.31
CA ARG A 32 5.75 9.56 -18.72
C ARG A 32 4.94 9.19 -17.50
N VAL A 33 3.73 9.73 -17.45
CA VAL A 33 2.75 9.45 -16.41
C VAL A 33 2.29 8.00 -16.51
N ALA A 34 2.16 7.31 -15.38
CA ALA A 34 1.64 5.95 -15.35
C ALA A 34 0.20 5.90 -15.88
N PRO A 35 -0.18 4.85 -16.63
CA PRO A 35 -1.57 4.65 -17.01
C PRO A 35 -2.42 4.44 -15.75
N LEU A 36 -3.70 4.79 -15.84
CA LEU A 36 -4.65 4.45 -14.79
C LEU A 36 -4.71 2.92 -14.65
N PHE A 37 -4.68 2.44 -13.41
CA PHE A 37 -4.81 1.04 -13.08
C PHE A 37 -5.96 0.84 -12.09
N GLU A 38 -6.62 -0.30 -12.19
CA GLU A 38 -7.67 -0.65 -11.26
C GLU A 38 -7.07 -1.06 -9.91
N LEU A 39 -7.48 -0.38 -8.84
CA LEU A 39 -6.96 -0.65 -7.48
C LEU A 39 -7.23 -2.09 -7.04
N LYS A 40 -8.27 -2.75 -7.57
CA LYS A 40 -8.58 -4.14 -7.27
C LYS A 40 -7.49 -5.10 -7.76
N HIS A 41 -6.97 -4.90 -8.96
CA HIS A 41 -5.83 -5.70 -9.44
C HIS A 41 -4.59 -5.48 -8.58
N LEU A 42 -4.35 -4.26 -8.11
CA LEU A 42 -3.22 -3.97 -7.23
C LEU A 42 -3.39 -4.62 -5.85
N GLU A 43 -4.60 -4.60 -5.29
CA GLU A 43 -4.96 -5.31 -4.05
C GLU A 43 -4.72 -6.82 -4.18
N GLU A 44 -5.12 -7.42 -5.31
CA GLU A 44 -4.89 -8.84 -5.58
C GLU A 44 -3.40 -9.17 -5.68
N ILE A 45 -2.64 -8.37 -6.44
CA ILE A 45 -1.18 -8.53 -6.54
C ILE A 45 -0.54 -8.42 -5.15
N PHE A 46 -0.95 -7.42 -4.35
CA PHE A 46 -0.44 -7.23 -3.00
C PHE A 46 -0.73 -8.44 -2.12
N ARG A 47 -1.98 -8.92 -2.09
CA ARG A 47 -2.39 -10.15 -1.39
C ARG A 47 -1.52 -11.35 -1.80
N HIS A 48 -1.36 -11.58 -3.10
CA HIS A 48 -0.54 -12.69 -3.61
C HIS A 48 0.93 -12.58 -3.19
N LYS A 49 1.52 -11.37 -3.24
CA LYS A 49 2.91 -11.15 -2.84
C LYS A 49 3.12 -11.36 -1.34
N VAL A 50 2.16 -10.93 -0.51
CA VAL A 50 2.21 -11.16 0.95
C VAL A 50 2.11 -12.65 1.28
N PHE A 51 1.16 -13.37 0.69
CA PHE A 51 1.07 -14.82 0.90
C PHE A 51 2.32 -15.56 0.41
N LYS A 52 2.85 -15.21 -0.76
CA LYS A 52 4.10 -15.78 -1.27
C LYS A 52 5.28 -15.54 -0.30
N MET A 53 5.37 -14.35 0.29
CA MET A 53 6.39 -14.02 1.29
C MET A 53 6.21 -14.82 2.59
N LEU A 54 4.97 -14.98 3.07
CA LEU A 54 4.69 -15.72 4.30
C LEU A 54 4.95 -17.22 4.12
N LEU A 55 4.57 -17.78 2.98
CA LEU A 55 4.90 -19.16 2.59
C LEU A 55 6.41 -19.38 2.54
N SER A 56 7.16 -18.51 1.86
CA SER A 56 8.63 -18.66 1.75
C SER A 56 9.35 -18.55 3.10
N LYS A 57 8.72 -17.90 4.10
CA LYS A 57 9.20 -17.80 5.48
C LYS A 57 8.67 -18.90 6.40
N GLY A 58 7.89 -19.86 5.88
CA GLY A 58 7.29 -20.95 6.66
C GLY A 58 6.29 -20.49 7.73
N LYS A 59 5.63 -19.34 7.51
CA LYS A 59 4.67 -18.76 8.47
C LYS A 59 3.23 -19.22 8.26
N ILE A 60 2.92 -19.72 7.06
CA ILE A 60 1.63 -20.30 6.67
C ILE A 60 1.88 -21.50 5.74
N THR A 61 0.85 -22.31 5.50
CA THR A 61 0.88 -23.45 4.57
C THR A 61 0.14 -23.13 3.28
N GLU A 62 0.34 -23.95 2.23
CA GLU A 62 -0.40 -23.83 0.97
C GLU A 62 -1.92 -23.98 1.19
N ASP A 63 -2.33 -24.96 2.01
CA ASP A 63 -3.74 -25.16 2.38
C ASP A 63 -4.37 -23.92 3.04
N MET A 64 -3.60 -23.23 3.91
CA MET A 64 -4.07 -21.97 4.51
C MET A 64 -4.25 -20.88 3.46
N VAL A 65 -3.34 -20.78 2.48
CA VAL A 65 -3.48 -19.82 1.38
C VAL A 65 -4.74 -20.12 0.57
N ASP A 66 -4.97 -21.38 0.19
CA ASP A 66 -6.15 -21.79 -0.55
C ASP A 66 -7.46 -21.50 0.19
N MET A 67 -7.46 -21.68 1.52
CA MET A 67 -8.60 -21.32 2.36
C MET A 67 -8.82 -19.80 2.36
N LEU A 68 -7.77 -19.00 2.62
CA LEU A 68 -7.85 -17.54 2.70
C LEU A 68 -8.23 -16.89 1.37
N MET A 69 -7.81 -17.48 0.24
CA MET A 69 -8.16 -17.01 -1.11
C MET A 69 -9.65 -17.14 -1.42
N LYS A 70 -10.36 -18.08 -0.77
CA LYS A 70 -11.81 -18.31 -0.93
C LYS A 70 -12.67 -17.37 -0.07
N TRP A 71 -12.07 -16.59 0.83
CA TRP A 71 -12.84 -15.68 1.68
C TRP A 71 -13.49 -14.58 0.85
N ARG A 72 -14.79 -14.34 1.10
CA ARG A 72 -15.57 -13.27 0.44
C ARG A 72 -14.92 -11.90 0.62
N HIS A 73 -14.37 -11.65 1.81
CA HIS A 73 -13.62 -10.44 2.12
C HIS A 73 -12.16 -10.84 2.34
N SER A 74 -11.27 -10.35 1.47
CA SER A 74 -9.85 -10.72 1.46
C SER A 74 -9.11 -10.32 2.73
N GLY A 75 -9.58 -9.27 3.42
CA GLY A 75 -8.85 -8.61 4.50
C GLY A 75 -7.70 -7.72 4.03
N PHE A 76 -7.45 -7.65 2.72
CA PHE A 76 -6.47 -6.77 2.09
C PHE A 76 -7.16 -5.51 1.57
N ASN A 77 -6.43 -4.40 1.59
CA ASN A 77 -6.88 -3.15 1.00
C ASN A 77 -5.68 -2.43 0.40
N VAL A 78 -5.90 -1.79 -0.75
CA VAL A 78 -4.95 -0.84 -1.33
C VAL A 78 -5.70 0.44 -1.63
N PHE A 79 -5.14 1.55 -1.14
CA PHE A 79 -5.62 2.89 -1.41
C PHE A 79 -4.56 3.65 -2.22
N CYS A 80 -5.02 4.38 -3.24
CA CYS A 80 -4.20 5.34 -3.96
C CYS A 80 -4.88 6.70 -3.85
N GLY A 81 -4.19 7.66 -3.23
CA GLY A 81 -4.65 9.04 -3.15
C GLY A 81 -4.47 9.78 -4.48
N SER A 82 -4.95 11.02 -4.51
CA SER A 82 -4.75 11.93 -5.63
C SER A 82 -3.27 12.23 -5.87
N ARG A 83 -2.93 12.52 -7.13
CA ARG A 83 -1.59 13.00 -7.50
C ARG A 83 -1.23 14.27 -6.76
N ILE A 84 -0.05 14.29 -6.17
CA ILE A 84 0.52 15.49 -5.57
C ILE A 84 1.23 16.27 -6.68
N GLN A 85 0.73 17.47 -6.97
CA GLN A 85 1.34 18.33 -7.96
C GLN A 85 2.62 18.99 -7.39
N PRO A 86 3.63 19.26 -8.24
CA PRO A 86 4.79 20.04 -7.82
C PRO A 86 4.36 21.38 -7.20
N GLY A 87 4.94 21.72 -6.05
CA GLY A 87 4.65 22.98 -5.34
C GLY A 87 3.36 23.01 -4.53
N SER A 88 2.61 21.90 -4.44
CA SER A 88 1.44 21.83 -3.56
C SER A 88 1.86 21.58 -2.11
N GLU A 89 2.19 22.66 -1.39
CA GLU A 89 2.63 22.61 0.02
C GLU A 89 1.59 21.91 0.92
N GLU A 90 0.31 22.23 0.77
CA GLU A 90 -0.77 21.63 1.56
C GLU A 90 -0.89 20.11 1.34
N ALA A 91 -0.81 19.63 0.09
CA ALA A 91 -0.89 18.20 -0.20
C ALA A 91 0.34 17.46 0.33
N MET A 92 1.53 18.08 0.24
CA MET A 92 2.76 17.55 0.83
C MET A 92 2.67 17.49 2.35
N GLU A 93 2.14 18.53 3.00
CA GLU A 93 1.98 18.59 4.46
C GLU A 93 0.99 17.55 4.97
N ASN A 94 -0.20 17.46 4.37
CA ASN A 94 -1.21 16.47 4.74
C ASN A 94 -0.67 15.04 4.63
N LEU A 95 0.10 14.76 3.58
CA LEU A 95 0.74 13.47 3.42
C LEU A 95 1.85 13.25 4.46
N ALA A 96 2.68 14.25 4.74
CA ALA A 96 3.73 14.15 5.75
C ALA A 96 3.13 13.83 7.14
N ARG A 97 2.03 14.51 7.51
CA ARG A 97 1.28 14.21 8.74
C ARG A 97 0.77 12.77 8.77
N TYR A 98 0.32 12.25 7.64
CA TYR A 98 -0.18 10.87 7.53
C TYR A 98 0.95 9.83 7.66
N ILE A 99 2.12 10.10 7.08
CA ILE A 99 3.31 9.24 7.14
C ILE A 99 3.96 9.26 8.53
N ILE A 100 3.97 10.42 9.21
CA ILE A 100 4.63 10.62 10.51
C ILE A 100 3.72 10.19 11.68
N ARG A 101 2.47 9.77 11.42
CA ARG A 101 1.47 9.45 12.46
C ARG A 101 2.05 8.48 13.49
N ALA A 102 2.23 8.97 14.72
CA ALA A 102 2.66 8.17 15.85
C ALA A 102 1.57 7.16 16.24
N SER A 103 1.99 6.01 16.77
CA SER A 103 1.08 4.97 17.31
C SER A 103 0.16 5.46 18.41
N PHE A 104 0.57 6.53 19.07
CA PHE A 104 -0.22 7.27 20.03
C PHE A 104 -0.08 8.75 19.67
N SER A 105 -1.12 9.36 19.12
CA SER A 105 -1.26 10.81 19.07
C SER A 105 -2.26 11.20 20.14
N GLN A 106 -1.79 11.81 21.23
CA GLN A 106 -2.66 12.60 22.11
C GLN A 106 -3.08 13.89 21.41
#